data_AF-A0A7X8IVH0-F1
#
_entry.id   AF-A0A7X8IVH0-F1
#
_cell.length_a   1.000
_cell.length_b   1.000
_cell.length_c   1.000
_cell.angle_alpha   90.00
_cell.angle_beta   90.00
_cell.angle_gamma   90.00
#
_symmetry.space_group_name_H-M   'P 1'
#
loop_
_entity.id
_entity.type
_entity.pdbx_description
1 polymer ?
#
loop_
_entity_poly.entity_id
_entity_poly.type
_entity_poly.pdbx_seq_one_letter_code
_entity_poly.pdbx_strand_id
1 'polypeptide(L)'
;MNRIGIGRTAEVFEIDNEKILKLFYDGISAESVTGEYAISEALSRKIPNMPKVYELVTEGNRRGIVFQRIQGSHMARVMLKNPA
;
A
#
# COMPACT_ATOMS: atom_id res chain seq x y z
N MET A 1 3.74 -2.73 14.90
CA MET A 1 4.10 -2.72 13.46
C MET A 1 5.08 -1.58 13.21
N ASN A 2 6.09 -1.78 12.36
CA ASN A 2 7.07 -0.73 12.03
C ASN A 2 6.58 0.13 10.86
N ARG A 3 6.61 1.46 10.98
CA ARG A 3 6.17 2.37 9.90
C ARG A 3 7.33 2.59 8.93
N ILE A 4 7.11 2.29 7.65
CA ILE A 4 8.15 2.35 6.60
C ILE A 4 7.84 3.37 5.51
N GLY A 5 6.65 3.99 5.53
CA GLY A 5 6.26 5.00 4.55
C GLY A 5 5.15 5.89 5.07
N ILE A 6 5.15 7.13 4.59
CA ILE A 6 4.14 8.14 4.89
C ILE A 6 3.68 8.73 3.57
N GLY A 7 2.37 8.72 3.35
CA GLY A 7 1.72 9.39 2.24
C GLY A 7 0.72 10.44 2.73
N ARG A 8 0.10 11.12 1.77
CA ARG A 8 -0.94 12.13 2.03
C ARG A 8 -2.19 11.54 2.70
N THR A 9 -2.59 10.33 2.31
CA THR A 9 -3.86 9.72 2.72
C THR A 9 -3.70 8.53 3.66
N ALA A 10 -2.50 7.95 3.71
CA ALA A 10 -2.24 6.73 4.46
C ALA A 10 -0.77 6.65 4.87
N GLU A 11 -0.53 5.82 5.86
CA GLU A 11 0.79 5.37 6.26
C GLU A 11 1.00 3.92 5.80
N VAL A 12 2.25 3.51 5.64
CA VAL A 12 2.60 2.14 5.29
C VAL A 12 3.37 1.51 6.44
N PHE A 13 2.86 0.38 6.91
CA PHE A 13 3.44 -0.42 7.99
C PHE A 13 3.89 -1.78 7.46
N GLU A 14 4.99 -2.27 7.99
CA GLU A 14 5.44 -3.65 7.79
C GLU A 14 4.65 -4.60 8.70
N ILE A 15 4.10 -5.67 8.10
CA ILE A 15 3.52 -6.80 8.84
C ILE A 15 4.59 -7.89 8.99
N ASP A 16 5.15 -8.32 7.86
CA ASP A 16 6.19 -9.35 7.76
C ASP A 16 7.08 -9.08 6.51
N ASN A 17 7.94 -10.04 6.17
CA ASN A 17 8.85 -9.92 5.02
C ASN A 17 8.14 -9.93 3.65
N GLU A 18 6.86 -10.31 3.61
CA GLU A 18 6.04 -10.47 2.40
C GLU A 18 4.86 -9.51 2.32
N LYS A 19 4.46 -8.88 3.42
CA LYS A 19 3.22 -8.08 3.51
C LYS A 19 3.43 -6.73 4.16
N ILE A 20 2.69 -5.76 3.64
CA ILE A 20 2.56 -4.42 4.21
C ILE A 20 1.10 -4.08 4.41
N LEU A 21 0.84 -3.26 5.43
CA LEU A 21 -0.43 -2.63 5.68
C LEU A 21 -0.38 -1.18 5.21
N LYS A 22 -1.19 -0.82 4.22
CA LYS A 22 -1.49 0.59 3.93
C LYS A 22 -2.67 1.01 4.80
N LEU A 23 -2.44 1.80 5.84
CA LEU A 23 -3.45 2.21 6.81
C LEU A 23 -3.87 3.67 6.57
N PHE A 24 -5.10 3.88 6.14
CA PHE A 24 -5.64 5.20 5.80
C PHE A 24 -5.89 6.02 7.08
N TYR A 25 -5.72 7.34 6.99
CA TYR A 25 -6.08 8.23 8.09
C TYR A 25 -7.59 8.24 8.33
N ASP A 26 -8.01 8.55 9.56
CA ASP A 26 -9.41 8.49 10.01
C ASP A 26 -10.38 9.33 9.16
N GLY A 27 -9.91 10.46 8.60
CA GLY A 27 -10.70 11.33 7.73
C GLY A 27 -10.88 10.85 6.28
N ILE A 28 -10.32 9.71 5.90
CA ILE A 28 -10.51 9.15 4.55
C ILE A 28 -11.83 8.39 4.49
N SER A 29 -12.68 8.74 3.53
CA SER A 29 -14.01 8.14 3.41
C SER A 29 -13.93 6.63 3.17
N ALA A 30 -14.87 5.89 3.76
CA ALA A 30 -15.00 4.44 3.57
C ALA A 30 -15.07 4.06 2.09
N GLU A 31 -15.84 4.84 1.33
CA GLU A 31 -16.03 4.65 -0.11
C GLU A 31 -14.72 4.79 -0.89
N SER A 32 -13.86 5.75 -0.53
CA SER A 32 -12.54 5.91 -1.15
C SER A 32 -11.65 4.70 -0.89
N VAL A 33 -11.66 4.19 0.36
CA VAL A 33 -10.84 3.02 0.72
C VAL A 33 -11.36 1.75 0.02
N THR A 34 -12.68 1.53 0.03
CA THR A 34 -13.30 0.38 -0.66
C THR A 34 -13.09 0.44 -2.17
N GLY A 35 -13.17 1.63 -2.76
CA GLY A 35 -12.87 1.84 -4.18
C GLY A 35 -11.41 1.50 -4.51
N GLU A 36 -10.46 1.96 -3.69
CA GLU A 36 -9.05 1.63 -3.88
C GLU A 36 -8.80 0.12 -3.76
N TYR A 37 -9.42 -0.53 -2.78
CA TYR A 37 -9.36 -1.98 -2.61
C TYR A 37 -9.90 -2.72 -3.85
N ALA A 38 -11.11 -2.39 -4.30
CA ALA A 38 -11.76 -3.07 -5.43
C ALA A 38 -10.96 -2.93 -6.73
N ILE A 39 -10.48 -1.72 -7.04
CA ILE A 39 -9.67 -1.47 -8.24
C ILE A 39 -8.34 -2.23 -8.13
N SER A 40 -7.66 -2.13 -6.99
CA SER A 40 -6.35 -2.73 -6.83
C SER A 40 -6.42 -4.25 -6.88
N GLU A 41 -7.42 -4.83 -6.23
CA GLU A 41 -7.66 -6.27 -6.22
C GLU A 41 -7.95 -6.79 -7.64
N ALA A 42 -8.83 -6.11 -8.38
CA ALA A 42 -9.17 -6.48 -9.76
C ALA A 42 -7.95 -6.39 -10.71
N LEU A 43 -7.11 -5.37 -10.56
CA LEU A 43 -5.92 -5.18 -11.38
C LEU A 43 -4.79 -6.14 -11.00
N SER A 44 -4.61 -6.45 -9.72
CA SER A 44 -3.56 -7.38 -9.25
C SER A 44 -3.70 -8.78 -9.85
N ARG A 45 -4.92 -9.20 -10.18
CA ARG A 45 -5.18 -10.49 -10.85
C ARG A 45 -4.86 -10.49 -12.35
N LYS A 46 -4.79 -9.30 -12.97
CA LYS A 46 -4.62 -9.15 -14.42
C LYS A 46 -3.23 -8.70 -14.83
N ILE A 47 -2.51 -8.00 -13.95
CA ILE A 47 -1.21 -7.40 -14.25
C ILE A 47 -0.11 -8.16 -13.50
N PRO A 48 0.76 -8.93 -14.19
CA PRO A 48 1.75 -9.81 -13.54
C PRO A 48 2.73 -9.11 -12.58
N ASN A 49 3.04 -7.83 -12.82
CA ASN A 49 4.03 -7.08 -12.05
C ASN A 49 3.41 -6.16 -10.98
N MET A 50 2.11 -6.30 -10.71
CA MET A 50 1.45 -5.53 -9.67
C MET A 50 1.57 -6.27 -8.32
N PRO A 51 1.68 -5.55 -7.19
CA PRO A 51 1.62 -6.18 -5.88
C PRO A 51 0.30 -6.94 -5.71
N LYS A 52 0.36 -8.16 -5.14
CA LYS A 52 -0.87 -8.85 -4.73
C LYS A 52 -1.63 -8.03 -3.70
N VAL A 53 -2.95 -8.07 -3.77
CA VAL A 53 -3.85 -7.52 -2.75
C VAL A 53 -4.43 -8.69 -1.97
N TYR A 54 -4.35 -8.64 -0.64
CA TYR A 54 -4.79 -9.74 0.21
C TYR A 54 -6.18 -9.47 0.79
N GLU A 55 -6.34 -8.36 1.52
CA GLU A 55 -7.56 -8.09 2.26
C GLU A 55 -7.73 -6.61 2.62
N LEU A 56 -8.98 -6.23 2.86
CA LEU A 56 -9.37 -4.96 3.48
C LEU A 56 -9.54 -5.21 4.99
N VAL A 57 -8.83 -4.43 5.82
CA VAL A 57 -8.83 -4.56 7.28
C VAL A 57 -9.33 -3.30 7.97
N THR A 58 -9.72 -3.45 9.23
CA THR A 58 -10.08 -2.34 10.12
C THR A 58 -9.24 -2.42 11.39
N GLU A 59 -8.46 -1.37 11.65
CA GLU A 59 -7.60 -1.23 12.83
C GLU A 59 -8.13 -0.04 13.66
N GLY A 60 -8.92 -0.35 14.70
CA GLY A 60 -9.66 0.67 15.45
C GLY A 60 -10.68 1.38 14.56
N ASN A 61 -10.56 2.70 14.42
CA ASN A 61 -11.44 3.51 13.56
C ASN A 61 -10.92 3.64 12.12
N ARG A 62 -9.69 3.18 11.87
CA ARG A 62 -9.02 3.35 10.57
C ARG A 62 -9.20 2.10 9.72
N ARG A 63 -9.38 2.30 8.42
CA ARG A 63 -9.38 1.21 7.43
C ARG A 63 -8.00 1.07 6.81
N GLY A 64 -7.65 -0.14 6.40
CA GLY A 64 -6.40 -0.41 5.72
C GLY A 64 -6.52 -1.50 4.68
N ILE A 65 -5.53 -1.63 3.82
CA ILE A 65 -5.44 -2.71 2.83
C ILE A 65 -4.10 -3.40 3.00
N VAL A 66 -4.13 -4.73 3.05
CA VAL A 66 -2.93 -5.56 3.10
C VAL A 66 -2.50 -5.86 1.67
N PHE A 67 -1.26 -5.49 1.36
CA PHE A 67 -0.63 -5.71 0.06
C PHE A 67 0.63 -6.56 0.20
N GLN A 68 1.06 -7.13 -0.92
CA GLN A 68 2.41 -7.70 -1.05
C GLN A 68 3.46 -6.62 -0.87
N ARG A 69 4.44 -6.91 -0.02
CA ARG A 69 5.66 -6.15 0.08
C ARG A 69 6.51 -6.36 -1.17
N ILE A 70 6.83 -5.28 -1.87
CA ILE A 70 7.78 -5.32 -2.99
C ILE A 70 9.17 -5.01 -2.45
N GLN A 71 10.10 -5.93 -2.69
CA GLN A 71 11.52 -5.72 -2.40
C GLN A 71 12.22 -5.15 -3.63
N GLY A 72 13.01 -4.10 -3.45
CA GLY A 72 13.72 -3.46 -4.54
C GLY A 72 14.21 -2.05 -4.20
N SER A 73 14.80 -1.38 -5.17
CA SER A 73 15.21 0.02 -5.03
C SER A 73 14.07 0.96 -5.40
N HIS A 74 13.81 1.97 -4.57
CA HIS A 74 12.88 3.04 -4.91
C HIS A 74 13.35 3.78 -6.17
N MET A 75 12.41 4.10 -7.07
CA MET A 75 12.73 4.84 -8.31
C MET A 75 13.43 6.17 -8.04
N ALA A 76 13.04 6.89 -6.99
CA ALA A 76 13.71 8.13 -6.58
C ALA A 76 15.21 7.94 -6.32
N ARG A 77 15.60 6.80 -5.72
CA ARG A 77 17.02 6.47 -5.50
C ARG A 77 17.74 6.23 -6.83
N VAL A 78 17.07 5.62 -7.81
CA VAL A 78 17.64 5.38 -9.15
C VAL A 78 17.82 6.71 -9.88
N MET A 79 16.81 7.58 -9.84
CA MET A 79 16.87 8.92 -10.45
C MET A 79 17.98 9.78 -9.86
N LEU A 80 18.16 9.77 -8.54
CA LEU A 80 19.22 10.52 -7.87
C LEU A 80 20.64 10.01 -8.20
N LYS A 81 20.79 8.74 -8.62
CA LYS A 81 22.09 8.18 -8.99
C LYS A 81 22.55 8.56 -10.39
N ASN A 82 21.61 8.87 -11.30
CA ASN A 82 21.89 9.29 -12.67
C ASN A 82 21.12 10.60 -12.95
N PRO A 83 21.55 11.72 -12.37
CA PRO A 83 20.98 13.03 -12.71
C PRO A 83 21.22 13.32 -14.21
N ALA A 84 20.21 13.89 -14.86
CA ALA A 84 20.28 14.34 -16.25
C ALA A 84 21.28 15.49 -16.44
#